data_AF-A0A9D0KLF7-F1
#
_entry.id   AF-A0A9D0KLF7-F1
#
_cell.length_a   1.000
_cell.length_b   1.000
_cell.length_c   1.000
_cell.angle_alpha   90.00
_cell.angle_beta   90.00
_cell.angle_gamma   90.00
#
_symmetry.space_group_name_H-M   'P 1'
#
loop_
_entity.id
_entity.type
_entity.pdbx_description
1 polymer ?
#
loop_
_entity_poly.entity_id
_entity_poly.type
_entity_poly.pdbx_seq_one_letter_code
_entity_poly.pdbx_strand_id
1 'polypeptide(L)'
;ARILGIPTDRRGRHGAEADDRSAGYPLRRFAEFGILPGYEFPSEPATLRLLGDQHEDAPITTSRRFGIGQYQPEAQVYARNKRWRVVGLDPASPWNPQGEGQGIQYRVCSNCGLRYSADEPRCPRCRKDEPGQPYPAAEYAGFAAVRHEAPILDEEDRYPTRNLVRVYPQWNTDVVGRWTVGNGWSLRLSREEPVWWLNEGRPPTPNDLDGGATILHPEAKGYLICPSCGRMLTVPDDQGARGRGRRQARSSSRQRDPYGHSSGCPHSGMPPTPTAIVATGKVEVLRLLVVVPSRDWDCQTWGLSLGYSLRMGMLRHFALSDNDIDFELEEPWETTIEGLRFQQASLTFIDPNLGGSGYLTRIAEQFDRVAATTLKHLDHKGCQTACYRCLKTYYNQRHHEYLDWPSIVGDLGGLDATKPEQRPLETGDIDDPRPWLEAYQAGVGSPLELRFLRLFERHGLKVEKQVEVAPCNDEPPISVADFVVSGKRVAIYIDGAAFHVGRNLRRDRFIRDRLRDGRPPWRVVELRARDLGRVKQIADEITRL
;
A
#
# COMPACT_ATOMS: atom_id res chain seq x y z
N ALA A 1 31.67 -30.28 14.78
CA ALA A 1 31.81 -29.64 16.11
C ALA A 1 30.86 -28.45 16.27
N ARG A 2 31.05 -27.33 15.54
CA ARG A 2 30.14 -26.16 15.60
C ARG A 2 28.70 -26.42 15.14
N ILE A 3 28.50 -27.26 14.12
CA ILE A 3 27.17 -27.69 13.64
C ILE A 3 26.43 -28.56 14.67
N LEU A 4 27.15 -29.15 15.63
CA LEU A 4 26.60 -30.05 16.65
C LEU A 4 26.55 -29.40 18.04
N GLY A 5 26.67 -28.07 18.12
CA GLY A 5 26.65 -27.35 19.40
C GLY A 5 27.82 -27.64 20.33
N ILE A 6 28.91 -28.26 19.85
CA ILE A 6 30.06 -28.56 20.69
C ILE A 6 30.85 -27.26 20.89
N PRO A 7 30.97 -26.74 22.13
CA PRO A 7 31.69 -25.51 22.40
C PRO A 7 33.15 -25.65 21.99
N THR A 8 33.65 -24.77 21.13
CA THR A 8 35.06 -24.77 20.71
C THR A 8 35.96 -23.95 21.64
N ASP A 9 35.38 -23.20 22.59
CA ASP A 9 36.14 -22.39 23.53
C ASP A 9 36.35 -23.08 24.89
N ARG A 10 37.62 -23.31 25.20
CA ARG A 10 38.13 -23.91 26.43
C ARG A 10 38.11 -22.94 27.65
N ARG A 11 37.17 -22.00 27.71
CA ARG A 11 37.07 -21.02 28.82
C ARG A 11 35.67 -21.00 29.42
N GLY A 12 35.43 -21.93 30.35
CA GLY A 12 34.26 -21.94 31.21
C GLY A 12 33.94 -23.35 31.69
N ARG A 13 34.46 -23.75 32.85
CA ARG A 13 34.31 -25.11 33.41
C ARG A 13 33.01 -25.30 34.22
N HIS A 14 32.02 -24.42 34.04
CA HIS A 14 30.72 -24.48 34.71
C HIS A 14 29.60 -24.16 33.69
N GLY A 15 29.01 -25.21 33.14
CA GLY A 15 27.96 -25.13 32.12
C GLY A 15 27.82 -26.47 31.41
N ALA A 16 27.48 -27.51 32.18
CA ALA A 16 27.31 -28.88 31.70
C ALA A 16 25.83 -29.20 31.40
N GLU A 17 25.08 -28.21 30.93
CA GLU A 17 23.77 -28.43 30.32
C GLU A 17 23.88 -28.01 28.86
N ALA A 18 23.51 -28.91 27.95
CA ALA A 18 23.34 -28.55 26.55
C ALA A 18 22.26 -27.47 26.50
N ASP A 19 22.61 -26.29 25.98
CA ASP A 19 21.60 -25.25 25.75
C ASP A 19 20.75 -25.68 24.55
N ASP A 20 19.56 -26.23 24.82
CA ASP A 20 18.54 -26.60 23.84
C ASP A 20 18.10 -25.40 22.95
N ARG A 21 18.55 -24.17 23.25
CA ARG A 21 18.26 -22.95 22.48
C ARG A 21 19.33 -22.60 21.44
N SER A 22 20.51 -23.22 21.49
CA SER A 22 21.69 -22.89 20.67
C SER A 22 21.74 -23.66 19.33
N ALA A 23 22.66 -23.26 18.43
CA ALA A 23 22.90 -23.86 17.10
C ALA A 23 23.23 -25.37 17.08
N GLY A 24 23.19 -26.05 18.23
CA GLY A 24 23.40 -27.47 18.39
C GLY A 24 22.16 -28.35 18.37
N TYR A 25 20.93 -27.81 18.40
CA TYR A 25 19.71 -28.64 18.38
C TYR A 25 19.37 -29.07 16.95
N PRO A 26 19.66 -30.33 16.55
CA PRO A 26 19.60 -30.74 15.14
C PRO A 26 18.17 -30.70 14.60
N LEU A 27 17.18 -30.94 15.46
CA LEU A 27 15.76 -30.91 15.09
C LEU A 27 15.30 -29.51 14.67
N ARG A 28 15.80 -28.45 15.33
CA ARG A 28 15.53 -27.06 14.92
C ARG A 28 16.19 -26.73 13.59
N ARG A 29 17.44 -27.13 13.39
CA ARG A 29 18.11 -26.97 12.09
C ARG A 29 17.36 -27.71 10.98
N PHE A 30 16.98 -28.96 11.21
CA PHE A 30 16.19 -29.70 10.23
C PHE A 30 14.83 -29.04 9.96
N ALA A 31 14.20 -28.42 10.94
CA ALA A 31 13.00 -27.60 10.73
C ALA A 31 13.29 -26.33 9.89
N GLU A 32 14.36 -25.58 10.19
CA GLU A 32 14.79 -24.39 9.41
C GLU A 32 15.10 -24.73 7.94
N PHE A 33 15.64 -25.92 7.67
CA PHE A 33 15.92 -26.42 6.32
C PHE A 33 14.70 -27.12 5.68
N GLY A 34 13.52 -27.11 6.32
CA GLY A 34 12.29 -27.71 5.79
C GLY A 34 12.28 -29.24 5.74
N ILE A 35 13.22 -29.92 6.42
CA ILE A 35 13.33 -31.37 6.51
C ILE A 35 12.36 -31.95 7.55
N LEU A 36 12.11 -31.20 8.63
CA LEU A 36 11.10 -31.53 9.65
C LEU A 36 10.03 -30.44 9.71
N PRO A 37 8.80 -30.75 10.19
CA PRO A 37 7.82 -29.73 10.52
C PRO A 37 8.38 -28.79 11.59
N GLY A 38 8.61 -27.54 11.23
CA GLY A 38 8.92 -26.49 12.18
C GLY A 38 7.66 -25.92 12.79
N TYR A 39 7.54 -25.93 14.11
CA TYR A 39 6.58 -25.07 14.84
C TYR A 39 7.12 -23.63 14.98
N GLU A 40 7.95 -23.19 14.05
CA GLU A 40 8.54 -21.84 14.07
C GLU A 40 7.52 -20.85 13.47
N PHE A 41 7.09 -19.91 14.30
CA PHE A 41 6.36 -18.72 13.87
C PHE A 41 7.38 -17.57 13.77
N PRO A 42 7.54 -16.90 12.61
CA PRO A 42 6.79 -17.03 11.34
C PRO A 42 7.23 -18.22 10.47
N SER A 43 6.30 -18.75 9.65
CA SER A 43 6.55 -19.86 8.71
C SER A 43 7.63 -19.56 7.65
N GLU A 44 7.73 -18.29 7.26
CA GLU A 44 8.78 -17.75 6.41
C GLU A 44 9.45 -16.58 7.14
N PRO A 45 10.50 -16.83 7.92
CA PRO A 45 11.16 -15.79 8.68
C PRO A 45 12.16 -15.03 7.80
N ALA A 46 12.35 -13.77 8.15
CA ALA A 46 13.60 -13.06 7.92
C ALA A 46 14.44 -13.09 9.20
N THR A 47 15.73 -13.35 9.03
CA THR A 47 16.68 -13.60 10.11
C THR A 47 17.80 -12.57 10.08
N LEU A 48 18.22 -12.12 11.26
CA LEU A 48 19.35 -11.22 11.44
C LEU A 48 20.35 -11.82 12.42
N ARG A 49 21.51 -12.20 11.91
CA ARG A 49 22.64 -12.66 12.70
C ARG A 49 23.46 -11.48 13.21
N LEU A 50 23.65 -11.43 14.53
CA LEU A 50 24.39 -10.36 15.21
C LEU A 50 25.84 -10.80 15.45
N LEU A 51 26.72 -10.45 14.51
CA LEU A 51 28.13 -10.89 14.52
C LEU A 51 28.88 -10.35 15.74
N GLY A 52 29.52 -11.24 16.49
CA GLY A 52 30.26 -10.91 17.72
C GLY A 52 29.39 -10.72 18.97
N ASP A 53 28.09 -11.03 18.91
CA ASP A 53 27.24 -11.09 20.11
C ASP A 53 27.45 -12.38 20.91
N GLN A 54 27.15 -12.35 22.21
CA GLN A 54 27.25 -13.55 23.08
C GLN A 54 26.29 -14.67 22.66
N HIS A 55 25.18 -14.32 22.00
CA HIS A 55 24.19 -15.25 21.47
C HIS A 55 24.08 -15.13 19.93
N GLU A 56 25.23 -15.02 19.25
CA GLU A 56 25.30 -14.90 17.78
C GLU A 56 24.58 -16.06 17.05
N ASP A 57 24.57 -17.24 17.66
CA ASP A 57 23.95 -18.47 17.18
C ASP A 57 22.42 -18.48 17.31
N ALA A 58 21.85 -17.52 18.01
CA ALA A 58 20.42 -17.26 18.07
C ALA A 58 20.10 -15.98 17.26
N PRO A 59 19.84 -16.07 15.94
CA PRO A 59 19.50 -14.90 15.14
C PRO A 59 18.17 -14.27 15.58
N ILE A 60 18.02 -12.96 15.37
CA ILE A 60 16.75 -12.26 15.58
C ILE A 60 15.84 -12.56 14.40
N THR A 61 14.60 -12.96 14.66
CA THR A 61 13.64 -13.34 13.62
C THR A 61 12.46 -12.38 13.56
N THR A 62 11.91 -12.18 12.37
CA THR A 62 10.67 -11.44 12.12
C THR A 62 9.98 -12.01 10.87
N SER A 63 8.73 -11.62 10.59
CA SER A 63 8.06 -12.03 9.34
C SER A 63 8.80 -11.47 8.14
N ARG A 64 8.99 -12.29 7.10
CA ARG A 64 9.79 -11.93 5.91
C ARG A 64 9.37 -10.60 5.27
N ARG A 65 8.06 -10.36 5.14
CA ARG A 65 7.51 -9.10 4.59
C ARG A 65 7.96 -7.84 5.34
N PHE A 66 8.21 -7.94 6.66
CA PHE A 66 8.76 -6.83 7.45
C PHE A 66 10.30 -6.84 7.44
N GLY A 67 10.91 -8.01 7.48
CA GLY A 67 12.35 -8.16 7.56
C GLY A 67 13.11 -7.63 6.35
N ILE A 68 12.54 -7.73 5.13
CA ILE A 68 13.18 -7.17 3.93
C ILE A 68 13.34 -5.64 3.99
N GLY A 69 12.58 -4.94 4.85
CA GLY A 69 12.75 -3.51 5.12
C GLY A 69 13.52 -3.23 6.42
N GLN A 70 13.28 -4.01 7.47
CA GLN A 70 13.94 -3.80 8.77
C GLN A 70 15.42 -4.22 8.77
N TYR A 71 15.75 -5.27 8.01
CA TYR A 71 17.08 -5.85 7.92
C TYR A 71 17.72 -5.59 6.55
N GLN A 72 17.20 -4.64 5.78
CA GLN A 72 17.80 -4.26 4.51
C GLN A 72 19.26 -3.82 4.70
N PRO A 73 20.09 -3.89 3.65
CA PRO A 73 21.45 -3.35 3.66
C PRO A 73 21.54 -1.96 4.30
N GLU A 74 22.54 -1.78 5.15
CA GLU A 74 22.83 -0.55 5.90
C GLU A 74 21.80 -0.13 6.95
N ALA A 75 20.70 -0.88 7.13
CA ALA A 75 19.71 -0.60 8.16
C ALA A 75 20.34 -0.59 9.56
N GLN A 76 19.86 0.34 10.38
CA GLN A 76 20.16 0.38 11.81
C GLN A 76 19.15 -0.48 12.55
N VAL A 77 19.63 -1.45 13.33
CA VAL A 77 18.79 -2.37 14.09
C VAL A 77 19.10 -2.23 15.57
N TYR A 78 18.04 -2.09 16.37
CA TYR A 78 18.11 -2.08 17.82
C TYR A 78 17.69 -3.46 18.34
N ALA A 79 18.64 -4.20 18.89
CA ALA A 79 18.40 -5.54 19.40
C ALA A 79 19.33 -5.82 20.59
N ARG A 80 18.79 -6.52 21.60
CA ARG A 80 19.53 -6.90 22.82
C ARG A 80 20.22 -5.71 23.49
N ASN A 81 19.49 -4.60 23.63
CA ASN A 81 19.94 -3.34 24.22
C ASN A 81 21.19 -2.72 23.55
N LYS A 82 21.46 -3.08 22.29
CA LYS A 82 22.58 -2.58 21.50
C LYS A 82 22.10 -2.11 20.14
N ARG A 83 22.92 -1.27 19.51
CA ARG A 83 22.73 -0.80 18.15
C ARG A 83 23.65 -1.55 17.18
N TRP A 84 23.06 -1.99 16.09
CA TRP A 84 23.68 -2.79 15.06
C TRP A 84 23.48 -2.14 13.69
N ARG A 85 24.42 -2.35 12.78
CA ARG A 85 24.29 -1.97 11.37
C ARG A 85 24.33 -3.24 10.52
N VAL A 86 23.34 -3.41 9.64
CA VAL A 86 23.34 -4.50 8.65
C VAL A 86 24.47 -4.27 7.65
N VAL A 87 25.29 -5.30 7.45
CA VAL A 87 26.48 -5.27 6.58
C VAL A 87 26.38 -6.17 5.35
N GLY A 88 25.25 -6.86 5.18
CA GLY A 88 25.02 -7.77 4.06
C GLY A 88 24.15 -8.96 4.44
N LEU A 89 24.26 -10.03 3.66
CA LEU A 89 23.57 -11.30 3.88
C LEU A 89 24.37 -12.20 4.82
N ASP A 90 23.66 -13.05 5.55
CA ASP A 90 24.27 -14.21 6.21
C ASP A 90 24.36 -15.37 5.20
N PRO A 91 25.57 -15.71 4.70
CA PRO A 91 25.74 -16.79 3.73
C PRO A 91 25.42 -18.18 4.33
N ALA A 92 25.35 -18.29 5.66
CA ALA A 92 24.97 -19.53 6.34
C ALA A 92 23.46 -19.67 6.55
N SER A 93 22.66 -18.67 6.17
CA SER A 93 21.21 -18.70 6.36
C SER A 93 20.55 -19.57 5.28
N PRO A 94 19.70 -20.54 5.66
CA PRO A 94 18.94 -21.35 4.70
C PRO A 94 17.88 -20.55 3.96
N TRP A 95 17.56 -19.36 4.47
CA TRP A 95 16.52 -18.48 3.94
C TRP A 95 17.00 -17.58 2.80
N ASN A 96 18.27 -17.68 2.41
CA ASN A 96 18.79 -17.02 1.22
C ASN A 96 18.83 -18.02 0.05
N PRO A 97 18.53 -17.58 -1.18
CA PRO A 97 18.62 -18.42 -2.37
C PRO A 97 20.02 -19.06 -2.50
N GLN A 98 20.06 -20.36 -2.80
CA GLN A 98 21.28 -21.16 -2.88
C GLN A 98 21.59 -21.51 -4.35
N GLY A 99 22.71 -21.01 -4.89
CA GLY A 99 23.18 -21.29 -6.25
C GLY A 99 22.97 -20.16 -7.26
N GLU A 100 23.60 -20.28 -8.43
CA GLU A 100 23.49 -19.29 -9.52
C GLU A 100 22.10 -19.37 -10.19
N GLY A 101 21.47 -18.21 -10.43
CA GLY A 101 20.22 -18.11 -11.21
C GLY A 101 18.90 -18.11 -10.42
N GLN A 102 18.91 -18.13 -9.08
CA GLN A 102 17.68 -18.09 -8.25
C GLN A 102 17.13 -16.67 -8.00
N GLY A 103 17.35 -15.75 -8.93
CA GLY A 103 16.76 -14.42 -8.90
C GLY A 103 15.41 -14.42 -9.62
N ILE A 104 14.43 -13.72 -9.09
CA ILE A 104 13.18 -13.41 -9.78
C ILE A 104 13.46 -12.24 -10.72
N GLN A 105 12.87 -12.27 -11.92
CA GLN A 105 12.83 -11.08 -12.78
C GLN A 105 11.42 -10.50 -12.77
N TYR A 106 11.34 -9.18 -12.66
CA TYR A 106 10.07 -8.47 -12.66
C TYR A 106 10.06 -7.33 -13.67
N ARG A 107 8.87 -6.95 -14.12
CA ARG A 107 8.66 -5.79 -15.00
C ARG A 107 7.75 -4.77 -14.32
N VAL A 108 7.89 -3.52 -14.74
CA VAL A 108 6.96 -2.45 -14.36
C VAL A 108 5.98 -2.22 -15.51
N CYS A 109 4.69 -2.34 -15.25
CA CYS A 109 3.67 -2.05 -16.26
C CYS A 109 3.60 -0.54 -16.54
N SER A 110 3.72 -0.13 -17.79
CA SER A 110 3.65 1.28 -18.19
C SER A 110 2.25 1.93 -18.07
N ASN A 111 1.19 1.12 -18.00
CA ASN A 111 -0.18 1.62 -17.85
C ASN A 111 -0.57 1.76 -16.37
N CYS A 112 -0.41 0.70 -15.59
CA CYS A 112 -0.89 0.68 -14.21
C CYS A 112 0.23 0.80 -13.17
N GLY A 113 1.50 0.58 -13.52
CA GLY A 113 2.61 0.63 -12.55
C GLY A 113 2.80 -0.65 -11.72
N LEU A 114 2.02 -1.71 -11.94
CA LEU A 114 2.19 -3.00 -11.26
C LEU A 114 3.59 -3.54 -11.52
N ARG A 115 4.27 -4.00 -10.46
CA ARG A 115 5.46 -4.85 -10.56
C ARG A 115 4.99 -6.31 -10.62
N TYR A 116 5.26 -6.99 -11.72
CA TYR A 116 4.79 -8.36 -11.98
C TYR A 116 5.89 -9.23 -12.58
N SER A 117 5.72 -10.55 -12.53
CA SER A 117 6.73 -11.49 -13.06
C SER A 117 7.05 -11.25 -14.54
N ALA A 118 8.33 -11.30 -14.88
CA ALA A 118 8.78 -11.22 -16.28
C ALA A 118 8.37 -12.45 -17.12
N ASP A 119 7.93 -13.54 -16.47
CA ASP A 119 7.40 -14.72 -17.17
C ASP A 119 5.96 -14.51 -17.66
N GLU A 120 5.24 -13.54 -17.10
CA GLU A 120 3.89 -13.22 -17.55
C GLU A 120 3.96 -12.52 -18.92
N PRO A 121 3.18 -12.98 -19.91
CA PRO A 121 3.21 -12.42 -21.26
C PRO A 121 2.64 -11.00 -21.31
N ARG A 122 1.69 -10.70 -20.42
CA ARG A 122 1.01 -9.39 -20.32
C ARG A 122 0.79 -9.02 -18.87
N CYS A 123 0.55 -7.74 -18.60
CA CYS A 123 0.25 -7.30 -17.24
C CYS A 123 -1.01 -8.02 -16.70
N PRO A 124 -0.94 -8.68 -15.53
CA PRO A 124 -2.09 -9.43 -15.01
C PRO A 124 -3.25 -8.54 -14.53
N ARG A 125 -2.96 -7.32 -14.06
CA ARG A 125 -3.98 -6.34 -13.63
C ARG A 125 -4.71 -5.66 -14.79
N CYS A 126 -3.98 -5.00 -15.68
CA CYS A 126 -4.59 -4.19 -16.76
C CYS A 126 -4.59 -4.85 -18.14
N ARG A 127 -4.06 -6.08 -18.26
CA ARG A 127 -3.95 -6.86 -19.50
C ARG A 127 -3.14 -6.23 -20.63
N LYS A 128 -2.46 -5.10 -20.40
CA LYS A 128 -1.58 -4.46 -21.38
C LYS A 128 -0.46 -5.41 -21.84
N ASP A 129 -0.33 -5.54 -23.15
CA ASP A 129 0.56 -6.47 -23.85
C ASP A 129 1.79 -5.75 -24.43
N GLU A 130 2.41 -4.91 -23.60
CA GLU A 130 3.66 -4.19 -23.91
C GLU A 130 4.63 -4.40 -22.74
N PRO A 131 5.27 -5.58 -22.64
CA PRO A 131 6.20 -5.86 -21.55
C PRO A 131 7.44 -4.96 -21.64
N GLY A 132 7.76 -4.28 -20.55
CA GLY A 132 8.98 -3.45 -20.43
C GLY A 132 10.24 -4.27 -20.14
N GLN A 133 11.34 -3.57 -19.85
CA GLN A 133 12.60 -4.16 -19.43
C GLN A 133 12.44 -4.97 -18.13
N PRO A 134 13.01 -6.19 -18.03
CA PRO A 134 13.05 -6.94 -16.78
C PRO A 134 14.11 -6.39 -15.83
N TYR A 135 13.79 -6.37 -14.54
CA TYR A 135 14.66 -5.98 -13.43
C TYR A 135 14.87 -7.18 -12.48
N PRO A 136 16.09 -7.37 -11.95
CA PRO A 136 16.38 -8.47 -11.04
C PRO A 136 15.88 -8.19 -9.62
N ALA A 137 15.34 -9.22 -8.99
CA ALA A 137 14.97 -9.29 -7.58
C ALA A 137 15.40 -10.63 -6.98
N ALA A 138 15.58 -10.69 -5.66
CA ALA A 138 15.93 -11.93 -4.98
C ALA A 138 15.23 -12.05 -3.61
N GLU A 139 14.87 -13.28 -3.24
CA GLU A 139 14.19 -13.59 -1.98
C GLU A 139 15.16 -13.69 -0.79
N TYR A 140 15.96 -12.64 -0.58
CA TYR A 140 16.88 -12.60 0.55
C TYR A 140 16.13 -12.46 1.88
N ALA A 141 16.39 -13.39 2.80
CA ALA A 141 15.81 -13.39 4.14
C ALA A 141 16.81 -13.74 5.25
N GLY A 142 18.10 -13.88 4.94
CA GLY A 142 19.17 -14.04 5.91
C GLY A 142 20.15 -12.87 5.87
N PHE A 143 20.20 -12.08 6.93
CA PHE A 143 21.02 -10.87 7.02
C PHE A 143 22.05 -10.97 8.14
N ALA A 144 23.14 -10.24 8.00
CA ALA A 144 24.19 -10.15 9.01
C ALA A 144 24.42 -8.69 9.42
N ALA A 145 24.60 -8.45 10.72
CA ALA A 145 24.90 -7.14 11.26
C ALA A 145 26.08 -7.15 12.22
N VAL A 146 26.77 -6.00 12.32
CA VAL A 146 27.87 -5.75 13.25
C VAL A 146 27.51 -4.63 14.21
N ARG A 147 28.13 -4.64 15.39
CA ARG A 147 27.89 -3.62 16.42
C ARG A 147 28.30 -2.24 15.90
N HIS A 148 27.43 -1.25 16.04
CA HIS A 148 27.66 0.11 15.57
C HIS A 148 27.03 1.14 16.53
N GLU A 149 27.83 1.62 17.48
CA GLU A 149 27.40 2.52 18.57
C GLU A 149 27.68 4.00 18.32
N ALA A 150 28.10 4.37 17.10
CA ALA A 150 28.35 5.78 16.77
C ALA A 150 27.09 6.62 17.05
N PRO A 151 27.20 7.79 17.70
CA PRO A 151 26.04 8.63 18.02
C PRO A 151 25.27 8.96 16.74
N ILE A 152 23.93 8.98 16.84
CA ILE A 152 23.07 9.47 15.75
C ILE A 152 23.33 10.97 15.69
N LEU A 153 24.09 11.42 14.69
CA LEU A 153 24.51 12.81 14.60
C LEU A 153 23.43 13.72 13.99
N ASP A 154 22.31 13.18 13.51
CA ASP A 154 21.26 14.00 12.90
C ASP A 154 19.82 13.49 13.11
N GLU A 155 18.89 14.43 13.14
CA GLU A 155 17.44 14.20 13.19
C GLU A 155 16.92 13.60 11.86
N GLU A 156 17.75 13.66 10.81
CA GLU A 156 17.55 13.09 9.48
C GLU A 156 17.64 11.54 9.45
N ASP A 157 18.39 10.91 10.35
CA ASP A 157 18.43 9.43 10.50
C ASP A 157 17.14 8.86 11.14
N ARG A 158 16.24 9.75 11.59
CA ARG A 158 14.93 9.42 12.14
C ARG A 158 13.86 9.28 11.05
N TYR A 159 14.17 9.59 9.78
CA TYR A 159 13.30 9.29 8.66
C TYR A 159 13.17 7.76 8.53
N PRO A 160 11.96 7.20 8.68
CA PRO A 160 11.80 5.77 8.77
C PRO A 160 12.16 5.11 7.44
N THR A 161 13.20 4.28 7.45
CA THR A 161 13.53 3.23 6.46
C THR A 161 12.30 2.37 6.07
N ARG A 162 11.22 2.45 6.86
CA ARG A 162 9.91 1.80 6.70
C ARG A 162 9.15 2.17 5.42
N ASN A 163 9.60 3.12 4.61
CA ASN A 163 8.93 3.52 3.35
C ASN A 163 9.46 2.85 2.07
N LEU A 164 10.42 1.93 2.17
CA LEU A 164 11.06 1.33 0.98
C LEU A 164 10.39 0.04 0.49
N VAL A 165 9.58 -0.61 1.33
CA VAL A 165 8.82 -1.81 0.95
C VAL A 165 7.47 -1.39 0.39
N ARG A 166 7.20 -1.73 -0.86
CA ARG A 166 5.91 -1.55 -1.55
C ARG A 166 5.20 -2.90 -1.73
N VAL A 167 3.88 -2.88 -1.76
CA VAL A 167 3.04 -4.08 -1.85
C VAL A 167 2.40 -4.16 -3.24
N TYR A 168 2.55 -5.30 -3.92
CA TYR A 168 2.04 -5.52 -5.26
C TYR A 168 1.23 -6.83 -5.33
N PRO A 169 -0.08 -6.77 -5.08
CA PRO A 169 -0.99 -7.86 -5.38
C PRO A 169 -1.01 -8.19 -6.89
N GLN A 170 -0.94 -9.47 -7.25
CA GLN A 170 -0.61 -9.87 -8.62
C GLN A 170 -1.80 -10.04 -9.57
N TRP A 171 -3.05 -10.05 -9.11
CA TRP A 171 -4.27 -10.15 -9.95
C TRP A 171 -4.40 -11.40 -10.83
N ASN A 172 -3.47 -12.36 -10.73
CA ASN A 172 -3.37 -13.55 -11.58
C ASN A 172 -3.95 -14.80 -10.90
N THR A 173 -4.99 -14.63 -10.09
CA THR A 173 -5.65 -15.73 -9.37
C THR A 173 -7.16 -15.62 -9.48
N ASP A 174 -7.82 -16.76 -9.32
CA ASP A 174 -9.27 -16.89 -9.41
C ASP A 174 -9.99 -16.00 -8.39
N VAL A 175 -11.16 -15.53 -8.82
CA VAL A 175 -12.08 -14.76 -7.99
C VAL A 175 -13.05 -15.72 -7.33
N VAL A 176 -13.12 -15.68 -6.00
CA VAL A 176 -13.95 -16.57 -5.20
C VAL A 176 -15.21 -15.89 -4.66
N GLY A 177 -15.31 -14.55 -4.78
CA GLY A 177 -16.47 -13.80 -4.35
C GLY A 177 -16.59 -12.45 -5.05
N ARG A 178 -17.84 -12.05 -5.34
CA ARG A 178 -18.17 -10.75 -5.92
C ARG A 178 -19.41 -10.17 -5.25
N TRP A 179 -19.41 -8.86 -5.04
CA TRP A 179 -20.57 -8.13 -4.53
C TRP A 179 -20.73 -6.78 -5.23
N THR A 180 -21.97 -6.34 -5.43
CA THR A 180 -22.27 -4.94 -5.67
C THR A 180 -22.45 -4.25 -4.33
N VAL A 181 -21.85 -3.08 -4.15
CA VAL A 181 -22.02 -2.25 -2.95
C VAL A 181 -22.56 -0.87 -3.31
N GLY A 182 -22.76 -0.04 -2.29
CA GLY A 182 -23.15 1.35 -2.45
C GLY A 182 -22.35 2.12 -3.50
N ASN A 183 -22.94 3.20 -4.00
CA ASN A 183 -22.43 4.02 -5.12
C ASN A 183 -22.37 3.27 -6.47
N GLY A 184 -22.68 1.98 -6.52
CA GLY A 184 -22.53 1.17 -7.74
C GLY A 184 -21.08 0.70 -7.94
N TRP A 185 -20.31 0.59 -6.86
CA TRP A 185 -18.99 -0.03 -6.87
C TRP A 185 -19.08 -1.55 -6.70
N SER A 186 -17.98 -2.23 -7.00
CA SER A 186 -17.88 -3.68 -6.90
C SER A 186 -16.85 -4.09 -5.87
N LEU A 187 -17.15 -5.13 -5.11
CA LEU A 187 -16.17 -5.89 -4.35
C LEU A 187 -15.74 -7.14 -5.11
N ARG A 188 -14.44 -7.40 -5.15
CA ARG A 188 -13.81 -8.62 -5.69
C ARG A 188 -12.96 -9.28 -4.61
N LEU A 189 -13.26 -10.53 -4.28
CA LEU A 189 -12.46 -11.35 -3.37
C LEU A 189 -11.68 -12.41 -4.15
N SER A 190 -10.37 -12.46 -3.92
CA SER A 190 -9.48 -13.49 -4.42
C SER A 190 -8.83 -14.22 -3.25
N ARG A 191 -8.62 -15.54 -3.42
CA ARG A 191 -7.97 -16.44 -2.45
C ARG A 191 -6.68 -16.96 -3.06
N GLU A 192 -5.71 -17.28 -2.21
CA GLU A 192 -4.39 -17.76 -2.64
C GLU A 192 -3.70 -16.82 -3.63
N GLU A 193 -4.03 -15.53 -3.60
CA GLU A 193 -3.46 -14.57 -4.54
C GLU A 193 -2.01 -14.27 -4.15
N PRO A 194 -1.06 -14.38 -5.09
CA PRO A 194 0.30 -13.93 -4.85
C PRO A 194 0.34 -12.43 -4.58
N VAL A 195 0.97 -12.05 -3.47
CA VAL A 195 1.34 -10.68 -3.15
C VAL A 195 2.84 -10.59 -3.05
N TRP A 196 3.41 -9.56 -3.68
CA TRP A 196 4.83 -9.28 -3.64
C TRP A 196 5.08 -8.07 -2.74
N TRP A 197 5.87 -8.25 -1.69
CA TRP A 197 6.47 -7.16 -0.93
C TRP A 197 7.85 -6.91 -1.50
N LEU A 198 8.04 -5.76 -2.14
CA LEU A 198 9.25 -5.46 -2.89
C LEU A 198 9.96 -4.26 -2.27
N ASN A 199 11.25 -4.44 -1.99
CA ASN A 199 12.15 -3.39 -1.58
C ASN A 199 13.14 -3.10 -2.73
N GLU A 200 12.87 -2.04 -3.48
CA GLU A 200 13.69 -1.62 -4.62
C GLU A 200 14.89 -0.74 -4.20
N GLY A 201 14.99 -0.40 -2.90
CA GLY A 201 15.99 0.52 -2.37
C GLY A 201 15.57 1.98 -2.46
N ARG A 202 16.46 2.89 -2.06
CA ARG A 202 16.20 4.34 -2.07
C ARG A 202 16.07 4.86 -3.50
N PRO A 203 15.30 5.93 -3.74
CA PRO A 203 15.32 6.61 -5.03
C PRO A 203 16.73 7.16 -5.34
N PRO A 204 17.17 7.14 -6.61
CA PRO A 204 18.42 7.78 -7.02
C PRO A 204 18.40 9.28 -6.74
N THR A 205 19.54 9.82 -6.32
CA THR A 205 19.74 11.28 -6.27
C THR A 205 19.97 11.83 -7.68
N PRO A 206 19.78 13.14 -7.94
CA PRO A 206 20.11 13.73 -9.24
C PRO A 206 21.55 13.41 -9.69
N ASN A 207 22.50 13.43 -8.75
CA ASN A 207 23.89 13.05 -9.02
C ASN A 207 24.06 11.59 -9.45
N ASP A 208 23.23 10.67 -8.94
CA ASP A 208 23.26 9.26 -9.34
C ASP A 208 22.80 9.10 -10.81
N LEU A 209 21.78 9.86 -11.21
CA LEU A 209 21.22 9.82 -12.56
C LEU A 209 22.19 10.44 -13.58
N ASP A 210 22.76 11.60 -13.27
CA ASP A 210 23.68 12.32 -14.17
C ASP A 210 25.08 11.70 -14.19
N GLY A 211 25.51 11.11 -13.08
CA GLY A 211 26.84 10.53 -12.90
C GLY A 211 27.03 9.13 -13.47
N GLY A 212 26.00 8.54 -14.08
CA GLY A 212 26.04 7.17 -14.61
C GLY A 212 26.17 6.11 -13.51
N ALA A 213 25.62 6.37 -12.31
CA ALA A 213 25.67 5.43 -11.22
C ALA A 213 24.95 4.11 -11.58
N THR A 214 25.45 3.01 -11.04
CA THR A 214 24.84 1.69 -11.22
C THR A 214 23.55 1.61 -10.41
N ILE A 215 22.42 1.86 -11.07
CA ILE A 215 21.06 1.87 -10.49
C ILE A 215 20.19 0.76 -11.06
N LEU A 216 19.14 0.36 -10.33
CA LEU A 216 18.19 -0.66 -10.76
C LEU A 216 17.28 -0.14 -11.89
N HIS A 217 16.64 1.01 -11.65
CA HIS A 217 15.83 1.75 -12.63
C HIS A 217 15.71 3.23 -12.20
N PRO A 218 15.15 4.14 -13.02
CA PRO A 218 15.14 5.58 -12.73
C PRO A 218 14.51 5.99 -11.39
N GLU A 219 13.62 5.17 -10.84
CA GLU A 219 12.94 5.42 -9.56
C GLU A 219 13.63 4.73 -8.37
N ALA A 220 14.60 3.83 -8.57
CA ALA A 220 15.20 3.06 -7.49
C ALA A 220 16.68 2.67 -7.75
N LYS A 221 17.52 2.82 -6.73
CA LYS A 221 18.95 2.46 -6.82
C LYS A 221 19.19 0.95 -6.84
N GLY A 222 18.32 0.15 -6.22
CA GLY A 222 18.60 -1.26 -5.94
C GLY A 222 19.68 -1.46 -4.88
N TYR A 223 19.90 -2.74 -4.53
CA TYR A 223 20.93 -3.14 -3.60
C TYR A 223 22.08 -3.83 -4.34
N LEU A 224 23.31 -3.39 -4.04
CA LEU A 224 24.54 -4.00 -4.56
C LEU A 224 25.03 -5.03 -3.55
N ILE A 225 24.57 -6.27 -3.68
CA ILE A 225 24.91 -7.36 -2.76
C ILE A 225 25.35 -8.58 -3.57
N CYS A 226 26.43 -9.25 -3.12
CA CYS A 226 26.78 -10.55 -3.67
C CYS A 226 25.92 -11.65 -3.03
N PRO A 227 25.17 -12.46 -3.80
CA PRO A 227 24.45 -13.61 -3.25
C PRO A 227 25.38 -14.67 -2.66
N SER A 228 26.56 -14.86 -3.26
CA SER A 228 27.47 -15.95 -2.93
C SER A 228 28.29 -15.69 -1.66
N CYS A 229 28.82 -14.46 -1.49
CA CYS A 229 29.60 -14.11 -0.30
C CYS A 229 28.84 -13.25 0.72
N GLY A 230 27.63 -12.80 0.39
CA GLY A 230 26.78 -11.98 1.23
C GLY A 230 27.26 -10.54 1.44
N ARG A 231 28.40 -10.13 0.89
CA ARG A 231 28.90 -8.76 1.08
C ARG A 231 28.11 -7.73 0.29
N MET A 232 27.92 -6.57 0.90
CA MET A 232 27.58 -5.35 0.17
C MET A 232 28.78 -4.94 -0.70
N LEU A 233 28.51 -4.63 -1.95
CA LEU A 233 29.49 -4.29 -2.97
C LEU A 233 29.43 -2.79 -3.28
N THR A 234 30.53 -2.26 -3.78
CA THR A 234 30.65 -0.85 -4.19
C THR A 234 31.21 -0.76 -5.59
N VAL A 235 30.74 0.21 -6.37
CA VAL A 235 31.37 0.57 -7.64
C VAL A 235 32.42 1.65 -7.37
N PRO A 236 33.71 1.43 -7.67
CA PRO A 236 34.72 2.47 -7.53
C PRO A 236 34.40 3.67 -8.44
N ASP A 237 34.55 4.89 -7.93
CA ASP A 237 34.41 6.09 -8.75
C ASP A 237 35.54 6.14 -9.80
N ASP A 238 35.18 6.16 -11.08
CA ASP A 238 36.15 6.30 -12.19
C ASP A 238 36.66 7.74 -12.38
N GLN A 239 36.20 8.68 -11.54
CA GLN A 239 36.59 10.08 -11.66
C GLN A 239 37.88 10.37 -10.89
N GLY A 240 38.96 10.56 -11.64
CA GLY A 240 40.21 11.14 -11.18
C GLY A 240 40.03 12.53 -10.58
N ALA A 241 39.64 12.61 -9.31
CA ALA A 241 39.73 13.83 -8.52
C ALA A 241 41.21 14.13 -8.24
N ARG A 242 41.77 15.05 -9.04
CA ARG A 242 43.04 15.75 -8.75
C ARG A 242 42.87 16.64 -7.51
N GLY A 243 42.71 16.03 -6.33
CA GLY A 243 42.76 16.70 -5.04
C GLY A 243 44.12 16.46 -4.39
N ARG A 244 44.93 17.51 -4.24
CA ARG A 244 46.16 17.47 -3.43
C ARG A 244 45.80 17.22 -1.96
N GLY A 245 45.83 15.97 -1.52
CA GLY A 245 45.56 15.57 -0.14
C GLY A 245 46.41 14.38 0.30
N ARG A 246 47.18 14.60 1.38
CA ARG A 246 48.09 13.72 2.14
C ARG A 246 48.15 12.23 1.76
N ARG A 247 49.31 11.80 1.21
CA ARG A 247 49.68 10.39 1.00
C ARG A 247 49.60 9.59 2.32
N GLN A 248 48.61 8.73 2.46
CA GLN A 248 48.63 7.66 3.47
C GLN A 248 49.54 6.51 2.99
N ALA A 249 50.31 5.96 3.92
CA ALA A 249 51.28 4.90 3.66
C ALA A 249 50.60 3.64 3.12
N ARG A 250 51.09 3.14 1.99
CA ARG A 250 50.66 1.89 1.36
C ARG A 250 51.05 0.71 2.25
N SER A 251 50.08 0.11 2.96
CA SER A 251 50.28 -1.22 3.54
C SER A 251 50.19 -2.29 2.46
N SER A 252 51.09 -3.27 2.52
CA SER A 252 51.29 -4.40 1.61
C SER A 252 50.02 -4.99 0.97
N SER A 253 50.08 -5.16 -0.34
CA SER A 253 49.11 -5.75 -1.26
C SER A 253 48.81 -7.23 -0.96
N ARG A 254 47.72 -7.49 -0.23
CA ARG A 254 46.81 -8.58 -0.61
C ARG A 254 45.82 -7.95 -1.58
N GLN A 255 45.74 -8.43 -2.82
CA GLN A 255 44.76 -7.99 -3.83
C GLN A 255 43.38 -7.95 -3.18
N ARG A 256 42.93 -6.74 -2.81
CA ARG A 256 41.54 -6.55 -2.41
C ARG A 256 40.75 -6.52 -3.70
N ASP A 257 39.66 -7.27 -3.69
CA ASP A 257 38.70 -7.28 -4.77
C ASP A 257 38.23 -5.85 -5.09
N PRO A 258 38.17 -5.45 -6.38
CA PRO A 258 37.86 -4.08 -6.76
C PRO A 258 36.45 -3.62 -6.35
N TYR A 259 35.51 -4.54 -6.17
CA TYR A 259 34.12 -4.25 -5.82
C TYR A 259 33.76 -4.61 -4.36
N GLY A 260 34.70 -5.21 -3.62
CA GLY A 260 34.56 -5.51 -2.19
C GLY A 260 34.20 -6.96 -1.84
N HIS A 261 34.24 -7.90 -2.79
CA HIS A 261 33.95 -9.32 -2.53
C HIS A 261 34.83 -9.93 -1.43
N SER A 262 34.35 -11.01 -0.78
CA SER A 262 35.15 -11.75 0.19
C SER A 262 36.29 -12.53 -0.48
N SER A 263 37.34 -12.82 0.29
CA SER A 263 38.40 -13.72 -0.18
C SER A 263 37.82 -15.09 -0.55
N GLY A 264 38.10 -15.56 -1.76
CA GLY A 264 37.59 -16.84 -2.26
C GLY A 264 36.14 -16.82 -2.77
N CYS A 265 35.53 -15.64 -2.92
CA CYS A 265 34.22 -15.52 -3.57
C CYS A 265 34.32 -15.97 -5.03
N PRO A 266 33.39 -16.81 -5.53
CA PRO A 266 33.38 -17.21 -6.95
C PRO A 266 33.15 -16.02 -7.90
N HIS A 267 32.54 -14.93 -7.41
CA HIS A 267 32.26 -13.72 -8.20
C HIS A 267 33.33 -12.65 -8.03
N SER A 268 34.51 -12.98 -7.48
CA SER A 268 35.58 -11.99 -7.31
C SER A 268 35.98 -11.37 -8.66
N GLY A 269 36.08 -10.04 -8.70
CA GLY A 269 36.35 -9.26 -9.89
C GLY A 269 35.11 -8.96 -10.75
N MET A 270 33.93 -9.49 -10.42
CA MET A 270 32.69 -9.20 -11.14
C MET A 270 32.02 -7.93 -10.57
N PRO A 271 31.58 -6.99 -11.44
CA PRO A 271 30.85 -5.80 -11.00
C PRO A 271 29.50 -6.18 -10.38
N PRO A 272 29.00 -5.41 -9.41
CA PRO A 272 27.70 -5.67 -8.81
C PRO A 272 26.55 -5.32 -9.76
N THR A 273 25.49 -6.12 -9.73
CA THR A 273 24.21 -5.81 -10.37
C THR A 273 23.22 -5.29 -9.34
N PRO A 274 22.63 -4.09 -9.54
CA PRO A 274 21.55 -3.59 -8.69
C PRO A 274 20.41 -4.60 -8.66
N THR A 275 19.97 -4.98 -7.47
CA THR A 275 18.93 -6.02 -7.28
C THR A 275 17.92 -5.56 -6.24
N ALA A 276 16.63 -5.79 -6.47
CA ALA A 276 15.60 -5.59 -5.44
C ALA A 276 15.53 -6.79 -4.47
N ILE A 277 15.08 -6.55 -3.24
CA ILE A 277 14.79 -7.63 -2.29
C ILE A 277 13.29 -7.86 -2.29
N VAL A 278 12.85 -9.09 -2.55
CA VAL A 278 11.42 -9.44 -2.63
C VAL A 278 11.05 -10.46 -1.58
N ALA A 279 9.85 -10.35 -1.04
CA ALA A 279 9.17 -11.42 -0.32
C ALA A 279 7.87 -11.70 -1.04
N THR A 280 7.54 -12.96 -1.24
CA THR A 280 6.28 -13.37 -1.86
C THR A 280 5.42 -14.13 -0.85
N GLY A 281 4.11 -14.12 -1.03
CA GLY A 281 3.18 -14.87 -0.19
C GLY A 281 1.81 -14.98 -0.85
N LYS A 282 1.11 -16.08 -0.56
CA LYS A 282 -0.25 -16.30 -1.04
C LYS A 282 -1.24 -15.96 0.06
N VAL A 283 -2.16 -15.04 -0.24
CA VAL A 283 -3.02 -14.40 0.76
C VAL A 283 -4.44 -14.22 0.22
N GLU A 284 -5.37 -13.90 1.12
CA GLU A 284 -6.70 -13.40 0.73
C GLU A 284 -6.65 -11.90 0.45
N VAL A 285 -7.27 -11.49 -0.65
CA VAL A 285 -7.30 -10.09 -1.09
C VAL A 285 -8.72 -9.69 -1.45
N LEU A 286 -9.25 -8.66 -0.78
CA LEU A 286 -10.54 -8.03 -1.08
C LEU A 286 -10.29 -6.66 -1.70
N ARG A 287 -10.89 -6.40 -2.86
CA ARG A 287 -10.76 -5.14 -3.58
C ARG A 287 -12.09 -4.44 -3.69
N LEU A 288 -12.12 -3.16 -3.38
CA LEU A 288 -13.19 -2.26 -3.82
C LEU A 288 -12.75 -1.62 -5.14
N LEU A 289 -13.42 -2.02 -6.22
CA LEU A 289 -13.15 -1.55 -7.57
C LEU A 289 -14.01 -0.33 -7.85
N VAL A 290 -13.34 0.75 -8.26
CA VAL A 290 -13.96 2.06 -8.47
C VAL A 290 -13.66 2.58 -9.86
N VAL A 291 -14.66 3.14 -10.51
CA VAL A 291 -14.51 3.84 -11.79
C VAL A 291 -14.27 5.30 -11.49
N VAL A 292 -13.13 5.84 -11.91
CA VAL A 292 -12.76 7.25 -11.67
C VAL A 292 -12.92 8.07 -12.95
N PRO A 293 -13.21 9.38 -12.87
CA PRO A 293 -13.54 10.18 -14.05
C PRO A 293 -12.37 10.34 -15.02
N SER A 294 -11.17 10.51 -14.48
CA SER A 294 -9.94 10.71 -15.24
C SER A 294 -8.73 10.25 -14.44
N ARG A 295 -7.58 10.17 -15.11
CA ARG A 295 -6.30 9.85 -14.47
C ARG A 295 -5.82 10.97 -13.53
N ASP A 296 -6.19 12.22 -13.83
CA ASP A 296 -5.79 13.41 -13.08
C ASP A 296 -6.71 13.70 -11.88
N TRP A 297 -7.72 12.85 -11.65
CA TRP A 297 -8.52 12.89 -10.42
C TRP A 297 -7.60 12.75 -9.21
N ASP A 298 -7.85 13.52 -8.14
CA ASP A 298 -7.09 13.42 -6.88
C ASP A 298 -7.43 12.10 -6.14
N CYS A 299 -6.98 10.99 -6.73
CA CYS A 299 -7.18 9.65 -6.23
C CYS A 299 -6.31 9.39 -5.00
N GLN A 300 -5.23 10.15 -4.80
CA GLN A 300 -4.39 10.01 -3.63
C GLN A 300 -5.13 10.47 -2.37
N THR A 301 -5.61 11.72 -2.32
CA THR A 301 -6.37 12.22 -1.16
C THR A 301 -7.64 11.39 -0.94
N TRP A 302 -8.44 11.21 -1.99
CA TRP A 302 -9.70 10.46 -1.91
C TRP A 302 -9.47 8.99 -1.52
N GLY A 303 -8.61 8.29 -2.26
CA GLY A 303 -8.41 6.85 -2.12
C GLY A 303 -7.70 6.46 -0.82
N LEU A 304 -6.70 7.24 -0.39
CA LEU A 304 -6.05 7.02 0.91
C LEU A 304 -7.02 7.32 2.06
N SER A 305 -7.82 8.39 1.97
CA SER A 305 -8.81 8.74 2.99
C SER A 305 -9.89 7.67 3.12
N LEU A 306 -10.50 7.26 2.01
CA LEU A 306 -11.55 6.24 2.00
C LEU A 306 -10.99 4.87 2.40
N GLY A 307 -9.86 4.47 1.85
CA GLY A 307 -9.28 3.14 2.07
C GLY A 307 -8.77 2.95 3.51
N TYR A 308 -8.04 3.90 4.08
CA TYR A 308 -7.66 3.81 5.50
C TYR A 308 -8.88 3.88 6.43
N SER A 309 -9.92 4.64 6.06
CA SER A 309 -11.15 4.72 6.85
C SER A 309 -11.90 3.39 6.84
N LEU A 310 -12.08 2.78 5.66
CA LEU A 310 -12.70 1.46 5.52
C LEU A 310 -11.90 0.39 6.25
N ARG A 311 -10.57 0.35 6.10
CA ARG A 311 -9.70 -0.57 6.85
C ARG A 311 -9.92 -0.41 8.35
N MET A 312 -9.90 0.81 8.83
CA MET A 312 -10.14 1.10 10.25
C MET A 312 -11.53 0.62 10.70
N GLY A 313 -12.57 0.80 9.87
CA GLY A 313 -13.90 0.25 10.09
C GLY A 313 -13.93 -1.27 10.16
N MET A 314 -13.22 -1.96 9.25
CA MET A 314 -13.09 -3.42 9.24
C MET A 314 -12.48 -3.91 10.56
N LEU A 315 -11.36 -3.30 10.96
CA LEU A 315 -10.67 -3.66 12.19
C LEU A 315 -11.58 -3.50 13.42
N ARG A 316 -12.37 -2.42 13.48
CA ARG A 316 -13.28 -2.20 14.62
C ARG A 316 -14.52 -3.07 14.60
N HIS A 317 -15.17 -3.21 13.45
CA HIS A 317 -16.41 -3.98 13.35
C HIS A 317 -16.18 -5.46 13.67
N PHE A 318 -15.02 -5.99 13.28
CA PHE A 318 -14.63 -7.39 13.53
C PHE A 318 -13.69 -7.59 14.72
N ALA A 319 -13.36 -6.52 15.46
CA ALA A 319 -12.44 -6.55 16.61
C ALA A 319 -11.07 -7.18 16.28
N LEU A 320 -10.51 -6.80 15.13
CA LEU A 320 -9.22 -7.25 14.63
C LEU A 320 -8.07 -6.36 15.10
N SER A 321 -6.87 -6.92 15.07
CA SER A 321 -5.61 -6.23 15.36
C SER A 321 -5.14 -5.38 14.17
N ASP A 322 -4.30 -4.39 14.45
CA ASP A 322 -3.73 -3.51 13.41
C ASP A 322 -2.89 -4.24 12.35
N ASN A 323 -2.48 -5.50 12.56
CA ASN A 323 -1.71 -6.25 11.56
C ASN A 323 -2.56 -7.31 10.81
N ASP A 324 -3.85 -7.43 11.12
CA ASP A 324 -4.72 -8.46 10.55
C ASP A 324 -5.19 -8.13 9.14
N ILE A 325 -5.24 -6.84 8.79
CA ILE A 325 -5.62 -6.37 7.46
C ILE A 325 -4.66 -5.25 7.05
N ASP A 326 -3.99 -5.39 5.92
CA ASP A 326 -3.25 -4.31 5.27
C ASP A 326 -4.12 -3.60 4.24
N PHE A 327 -3.77 -2.35 3.93
CA PHE A 327 -4.43 -1.57 2.89
C PHE A 327 -3.38 -1.04 1.91
N GLU A 328 -3.67 -1.20 0.63
CA GLU A 328 -2.91 -0.64 -0.48
C GLU A 328 -3.87 0.10 -1.44
N LEU A 329 -3.48 1.31 -1.84
CA LEU A 329 -4.17 2.06 -2.89
C LEU A 329 -3.54 1.68 -4.23
N GLU A 330 -4.28 0.97 -5.08
CA GLU A 330 -3.86 0.74 -6.45
C GLU A 330 -4.33 1.91 -7.32
N GLU A 331 -3.39 2.81 -7.63
CA GLU A 331 -3.62 4.07 -8.38
C GLU A 331 -4.35 3.85 -9.72
N PRO A 332 -5.08 4.87 -10.25
CA PRO A 332 -5.87 4.72 -11.46
C PRO A 332 -5.08 4.18 -12.66
N TRP A 333 -5.68 3.22 -13.37
CA TRP A 333 -5.18 2.73 -14.65
C TRP A 333 -6.28 2.69 -15.71
N GLU A 334 -5.89 2.81 -16.98
CA GLU A 334 -6.82 2.66 -18.08
C GLU A 334 -7.17 1.18 -18.27
N THR A 335 -8.46 0.88 -18.41
CA THR A 335 -8.94 -0.45 -18.75
C THR A 335 -10.03 -0.39 -19.81
N THR A 336 -10.30 -1.52 -20.44
CA THR A 336 -11.32 -1.65 -21.48
C THR A 336 -12.21 -2.85 -21.18
N ILE A 337 -13.52 -2.61 -21.13
CA ILE A 337 -14.54 -3.65 -20.96
C ILE A 337 -15.56 -3.49 -22.08
N GLU A 338 -15.82 -4.55 -22.84
CA GLU A 338 -16.79 -4.54 -23.96
C GLU A 338 -16.59 -3.37 -24.95
N GLY A 339 -15.34 -2.95 -25.15
CA GLY A 339 -14.98 -1.81 -26.01
C GLY A 339 -15.10 -0.42 -25.36
N LEU A 340 -15.62 -0.33 -24.13
CA LEU A 340 -15.68 0.91 -23.35
C LEU A 340 -14.36 1.12 -22.60
N ARG A 341 -13.68 2.23 -22.88
CA ARG A 341 -12.45 2.64 -22.20
C ARG A 341 -12.76 3.54 -21.01
N PHE A 342 -12.12 3.29 -19.87
CA PHE A 342 -12.29 4.09 -18.66
C PHE A 342 -11.11 3.95 -17.70
N GLN A 343 -11.08 4.83 -16.70
CA GLN A 343 -10.08 4.79 -15.63
C GLN A 343 -10.65 4.05 -14.42
N GLN A 344 -9.89 3.11 -13.89
CA GLN A 344 -10.26 2.31 -12.72
C GLN A 344 -9.18 2.41 -11.66
N ALA A 345 -9.56 2.53 -10.40
CA ALA A 345 -8.68 2.37 -9.25
C ALA A 345 -9.18 1.23 -8.35
N SER A 346 -8.35 0.79 -7.42
CA SER A 346 -8.74 -0.23 -6.44
C SER A 346 -8.28 0.14 -5.03
N LEU A 347 -9.20 0.06 -4.07
CA LEU A 347 -8.87 0.06 -2.65
C LEU A 347 -8.72 -1.40 -2.21
N THR A 348 -7.49 -1.80 -1.95
CA THR A 348 -7.14 -3.22 -1.79
C THR A 348 -6.82 -3.54 -0.35
N PHE A 349 -7.59 -4.46 0.22
CA PHE A 349 -7.48 -4.94 1.60
C PHE A 349 -6.92 -6.37 1.58
N ILE A 350 -5.82 -6.57 2.29
CA ILE A 350 -5.05 -7.82 2.24
C ILE A 350 -5.06 -8.42 3.63
N ASP A 351 -5.47 -9.69 3.74
CA ASP A 351 -5.24 -10.48 4.95
C ASP A 351 -3.88 -11.14 4.83
N PRO A 352 -2.85 -10.69 5.57
CA PRO A 352 -1.49 -11.14 5.36
C PRO A 352 -1.22 -12.55 5.92
N ASN A 353 -2.22 -13.21 6.52
CA ASN A 353 -2.08 -14.60 6.96
C ASN A 353 -2.10 -15.55 5.76
N LEU A 354 -1.18 -16.52 5.75
CA LEU A 354 -1.14 -17.56 4.71
C LEU A 354 -2.45 -18.34 4.71
N GLY A 355 -3.08 -18.47 3.53
CA GLY A 355 -4.39 -19.10 3.36
C GLY A 355 -5.60 -18.24 3.74
N GLY A 356 -5.36 -17.07 4.37
CA GLY A 356 -6.39 -16.16 4.86
C GLY A 356 -7.09 -16.63 6.13
N SER A 357 -7.55 -15.68 6.93
CA SER A 357 -8.33 -15.91 8.15
C SER A 357 -9.83 -16.13 7.88
N GLY A 358 -10.29 -15.87 6.66
CA GLY A 358 -11.71 -15.86 6.30
C GLY A 358 -12.48 -14.58 6.71
N TYR A 359 -11.82 -13.58 7.32
CA TYR A 359 -12.49 -12.32 7.68
C TYR A 359 -12.93 -11.53 6.45
N LEU A 360 -12.16 -11.56 5.35
CA LEU A 360 -12.45 -10.76 4.16
C LEU A 360 -13.78 -11.16 3.49
N THR A 361 -14.18 -12.43 3.52
CA THR A 361 -15.52 -12.85 3.06
C THR A 361 -16.61 -12.20 3.91
N ARG A 362 -16.50 -12.27 5.25
CA ARG A 362 -17.48 -11.70 6.17
C ARG A 362 -17.54 -10.17 6.08
N ILE A 363 -16.40 -9.53 5.85
CA ILE A 363 -16.28 -8.10 5.60
C ILE A 363 -17.05 -7.73 4.34
N ALA A 364 -16.90 -8.48 3.25
CA ALA A 364 -17.62 -8.21 2.01
C ALA A 364 -19.15 -8.34 2.18
N GLU A 365 -19.61 -9.34 2.94
CA GLU A 365 -21.04 -9.54 3.25
C GLU A 365 -21.65 -8.46 4.15
N GLN A 366 -20.82 -7.78 4.95
CA GLN A 366 -21.23 -6.77 5.93
C GLN A 366 -20.56 -5.41 5.67
N PHE A 367 -20.25 -5.12 4.41
CA PHE A 367 -19.52 -3.92 4.02
C PHE A 367 -20.29 -2.63 4.33
N ASP A 368 -21.62 -2.69 4.30
CA ASP A 368 -22.55 -1.66 4.81
C ASP A 368 -22.28 -1.36 6.29
N ARG A 369 -22.20 -2.40 7.12
CA ARG A 369 -21.94 -2.26 8.58
C ARG A 369 -20.52 -1.79 8.88
N VAL A 370 -19.56 -2.18 8.03
CA VAL A 370 -18.20 -1.65 8.08
C VAL A 370 -18.23 -0.14 7.85
N ALA A 371 -18.91 0.33 6.79
CA ALA A 371 -19.06 1.74 6.50
C ALA A 371 -19.78 2.50 7.63
N ALA A 372 -20.86 1.95 8.18
CA ALA A 372 -21.57 2.50 9.33
C ALA A 372 -20.66 2.67 10.56
N THR A 373 -19.84 1.65 10.84
CA THR A 373 -18.88 1.65 11.96
C THR A 373 -17.79 2.70 11.73
N THR A 374 -17.30 2.82 10.50
CA THR A 374 -16.34 3.86 10.09
C THR A 374 -16.90 5.25 10.33
N LEU A 375 -18.10 5.55 9.82
CA LEU A 375 -18.76 6.86 9.99
C LEU A 375 -18.90 7.23 11.47
N LYS A 376 -19.39 6.28 12.29
CA LYS A 376 -19.55 6.48 13.73
C LYS A 376 -18.23 6.78 14.44
N HIS A 377 -17.12 6.18 14.02
CA HIS A 377 -15.82 6.40 14.63
C HIS A 377 -15.18 7.73 14.19
N LEU A 378 -15.30 8.07 12.90
CA LEU A 378 -14.78 9.30 12.35
C LEU A 378 -15.49 10.54 12.92
N ASP A 379 -16.78 10.42 13.24
CA ASP A 379 -17.54 11.53 13.81
C ASP A 379 -17.11 11.87 15.24
N HIS A 380 -16.20 12.85 15.36
CA HIS A 380 -15.86 13.43 16.63
C HIS A 380 -15.59 14.94 16.57
N LYS A 381 -15.80 15.59 17.72
CA LYS A 381 -15.49 17.00 17.90
C LYS A 381 -13.98 17.23 17.76
N GLY A 382 -13.60 18.35 17.16
CA GLY A 382 -12.20 18.79 17.11
C GLY A 382 -11.39 18.33 15.89
N CYS A 383 -11.88 17.43 15.02
CA CYS A 383 -11.20 17.07 13.77
C CYS A 383 -11.63 17.97 12.60
N GLN A 384 -10.69 18.42 11.77
CA GLN A 384 -10.98 19.14 10.51
C GLN A 384 -10.63 18.33 9.26
N THR A 385 -9.57 17.52 9.31
CA THR A 385 -9.11 16.67 8.19
C THR A 385 -8.89 15.23 8.65
N ALA A 386 -7.87 14.97 9.46
CA ALA A 386 -7.62 13.70 10.14
C ALA A 386 -6.72 13.89 11.38
N CYS A 387 -6.89 13.06 12.40
CA CYS A 387 -6.08 13.08 13.62
C CYS A 387 -5.78 11.67 14.14
N TYR A 388 -4.90 11.56 15.15
CA TYR A 388 -4.51 10.27 15.74
C TYR A 388 -5.64 9.51 16.46
N ARG A 389 -6.73 10.21 16.81
CA ARG A 389 -7.93 9.57 17.36
C ARG A 389 -8.75 8.85 16.28
N CYS A 390 -8.81 9.41 15.07
CA CYS A 390 -9.68 8.90 14.01
C CYS A 390 -8.94 8.02 13.00
N LEU A 391 -7.97 8.58 12.27
CA LEU A 391 -7.43 7.99 11.04
C LEU A 391 -5.89 7.97 10.98
N LYS A 392 -5.20 8.89 11.66
CA LYS A 392 -3.73 8.94 11.67
C LYS A 392 -3.18 7.87 12.60
N THR A 393 -2.19 7.11 12.12
CA THR A 393 -1.45 6.10 12.87
C THR A 393 0.04 6.24 12.56
N TYR A 394 0.90 5.56 13.34
CA TYR A 394 2.33 5.49 13.00
C TYR A 394 2.58 4.72 11.70
N TYR A 395 1.69 3.81 11.32
CA TYR A 395 1.82 3.00 10.10
C TYR A 395 1.55 3.79 8.82
N ASN A 396 0.63 4.77 8.86
CA ASN A 396 0.29 5.60 7.70
C ASN A 396 0.91 7.01 7.75
N GLN A 397 1.98 7.21 8.53
CA GLN A 397 2.62 8.52 8.73
C GLN A 397 2.96 9.22 7.41
N ARG A 398 3.46 8.47 6.42
CA ARG A 398 3.80 8.99 5.08
C ARG A 398 2.62 9.54 4.29
N HIS A 399 1.39 9.21 4.70
CA HIS A 399 0.17 9.63 4.03
C HIS A 399 -0.59 10.71 4.79
N HIS A 400 -0.11 11.17 5.96
CA HIS A 400 -0.85 12.07 6.84
C HIS A 400 -1.29 13.39 6.20
N GLU A 401 -0.60 13.83 5.14
CA GLU A 401 -0.96 15.02 4.37
C GLU A 401 -2.19 14.82 3.48
N TYR A 402 -2.43 13.59 3.01
CA TYR A 402 -3.54 13.23 2.13
C TYR A 402 -4.81 12.79 2.89
N LEU A 403 -4.74 12.61 4.21
CA LEU A 403 -5.86 12.09 5.00
C LEU A 403 -6.87 13.20 5.33
N ASP A 404 -8.02 13.15 4.67
CA ASP A 404 -9.15 14.06 4.82
C ASP A 404 -10.47 13.28 4.85
N TRP A 405 -10.85 12.78 6.04
CA TRP A 405 -12.07 11.97 6.18
C TRP A 405 -13.38 12.69 5.84
N PRO A 406 -13.52 14.03 6.02
CA PRO A 406 -14.73 14.73 5.61
C PRO A 406 -15.06 14.63 4.12
N SER A 407 -14.05 14.61 3.24
CA SER A 407 -14.27 14.51 1.78
C SER A 407 -14.95 13.20 1.35
N ILE A 408 -14.79 12.13 2.13
CA ILE A 408 -15.25 10.77 1.79
C ILE A 408 -16.53 10.36 2.55
N VAL A 409 -17.20 11.29 3.24
CA VAL A 409 -18.43 10.98 3.99
C VAL A 409 -19.58 10.60 3.08
N GLY A 410 -19.72 11.27 1.92
CA GLY A 410 -20.74 10.91 0.93
C GLY A 410 -20.56 9.48 0.42
N ASP A 411 -19.30 9.09 0.16
CA ASP A 411 -18.95 7.74 -0.26
C ASP A 411 -19.31 6.69 0.80
N LEU A 412 -18.91 6.92 2.04
CA LEU A 412 -19.21 6.02 3.16
C LEU A 412 -20.72 5.93 3.45
N GLY A 413 -21.46 7.04 3.31
CA GLY A 413 -22.93 7.03 3.45
C GLY A 413 -23.59 6.17 2.37
N GLY A 414 -23.13 6.30 1.12
CA GLY A 414 -23.61 5.47 0.02
C GLY A 414 -23.39 3.98 0.26
N LEU A 415 -22.23 3.62 0.82
CA LEU A 415 -21.89 2.26 1.24
C LEU A 415 -22.74 1.76 2.42
N ASP A 416 -22.91 2.56 3.48
CA ASP A 416 -23.73 2.23 4.67
C ASP A 416 -25.19 1.93 4.28
N ALA A 417 -25.77 2.75 3.42
CA ALA A 417 -27.18 2.61 3.09
C ALA A 417 -27.53 1.45 2.15
N THR A 418 -26.52 0.82 1.54
CA THR A 418 -26.73 -0.23 0.55
C THR A 418 -26.10 -1.53 1.02
N LYS A 419 -26.95 -2.47 1.44
CA LYS A 419 -26.47 -3.80 1.81
C LYS A 419 -25.74 -4.45 0.62
N PRO A 420 -24.57 -5.08 0.82
CA PRO A 420 -23.87 -5.77 -0.25
C PRO A 420 -24.76 -6.85 -0.89
N GLU A 421 -24.81 -6.85 -2.21
CA GLU A 421 -25.54 -7.85 -3.00
C GLU A 421 -24.53 -8.79 -3.65
N GLN A 422 -24.56 -10.07 -3.28
CA GLN A 422 -23.65 -11.06 -3.86
C GLN A 422 -23.98 -11.29 -5.34
N ARG A 423 -22.93 -11.28 -6.18
CA ARG A 423 -23.04 -11.56 -7.61
C ARG A 423 -22.56 -12.98 -7.92
N PRO A 424 -23.11 -13.63 -8.97
CA PRO A 424 -22.57 -14.90 -9.45
C PRO A 424 -21.11 -14.78 -9.91
N LEU A 425 -20.37 -15.87 -9.77
CA LEU A 425 -19.03 -16.03 -10.33
C LEU A 425 -19.17 -16.38 -11.82
N GLU A 426 -19.54 -15.43 -12.68
CA GLU A 426 -19.71 -15.72 -14.11
C GLU A 426 -18.37 -15.90 -14.84
N THR A 427 -18.39 -16.71 -15.90
CA THR A 427 -17.28 -16.96 -16.84
C THR A 427 -17.06 -15.73 -17.74
N GLY A 428 -16.77 -14.57 -17.15
CA GLY A 428 -16.66 -13.29 -17.84
C GLY A 428 -16.53 -12.15 -16.83
N ASP A 429 -15.29 -11.67 -16.67
CA ASP A 429 -14.84 -10.74 -15.61
C ASP A 429 -15.37 -9.30 -15.70
N ILE A 430 -16.68 -9.05 -15.52
CA ILE A 430 -17.18 -7.67 -15.69
C ILE A 430 -17.95 -7.12 -14.48
N ASP A 431 -17.23 -6.29 -13.73
CA ASP A 431 -17.77 -5.19 -12.94
C ASP A 431 -18.31 -4.16 -13.94
N ASP A 432 -19.64 -4.09 -14.13
CA ASP A 432 -20.26 -3.28 -15.18
C ASP A 432 -19.99 -1.79 -14.96
N PRO A 433 -19.16 -1.14 -15.80
CA PRO A 433 -18.78 0.25 -15.60
C PRO A 433 -19.84 1.23 -16.14
N ARG A 434 -20.81 0.76 -16.94
CA ARG A 434 -21.76 1.61 -17.68
C ARG A 434 -22.50 2.62 -16.79
N PRO A 435 -23.00 2.27 -15.59
CA PRO A 435 -23.69 3.24 -14.73
C PRO A 435 -22.83 4.46 -14.37
N TRP A 436 -21.52 4.25 -14.16
CA TRP A 436 -20.57 5.32 -13.85
C TRP A 436 -20.17 6.11 -15.10
N LEU A 437 -19.95 5.42 -16.22
CA LEU A 437 -19.60 6.08 -17.49
C LEU A 437 -20.75 6.97 -17.98
N GLU A 438 -21.98 6.51 -17.88
CA GLU A 438 -23.17 7.31 -18.18
C GLU A 438 -23.26 8.54 -17.26
N ALA A 439 -22.89 8.41 -15.98
CA ALA A 439 -22.91 9.52 -15.02
C ALA A 439 -21.88 10.59 -15.40
N TYR A 440 -20.64 10.19 -15.68
CA TYR A 440 -19.59 11.12 -16.09
C TYR A 440 -19.88 11.75 -17.45
N GLN A 441 -20.42 11.01 -18.42
CA GLN A 441 -20.87 11.57 -19.71
C GLN A 441 -22.00 12.59 -19.53
N ALA A 442 -22.89 12.35 -18.56
CA ALA A 442 -23.92 13.31 -18.19
C ALA A 442 -23.39 14.49 -17.37
N GLY A 443 -22.09 14.53 -17.02
CA GLY A 443 -21.47 15.61 -16.26
C GLY A 443 -21.88 15.64 -14.79
N VAL A 444 -22.16 14.47 -14.20
CA VAL A 444 -22.48 14.30 -12.78
C VAL A 444 -21.49 13.34 -12.12
N GLY A 445 -21.32 13.46 -10.80
CA GLY A 445 -20.28 12.79 -10.02
C GLY A 445 -20.60 11.34 -9.64
N SER A 446 -21.85 10.90 -9.78
CA SER A 446 -22.26 9.54 -9.38
C SER A 446 -23.46 8.98 -10.14
N PRO A 447 -23.63 7.63 -10.19
CA PRO A 447 -24.83 7.01 -10.76
C PRO A 447 -26.12 7.42 -10.04
N LEU A 448 -26.04 7.80 -8.75
CA LEU A 448 -27.19 8.30 -8.01
C LEU A 448 -27.60 9.69 -8.49
N GLU A 449 -26.65 10.61 -8.65
CA GLU A 449 -26.92 11.92 -9.24
C GLU A 449 -27.52 11.79 -10.64
N LEU A 450 -27.02 10.87 -11.47
CA LEU A 450 -27.58 10.63 -12.80
C LEU A 450 -29.06 10.20 -12.73
N ARG A 451 -29.41 9.33 -11.78
CA ARG A 451 -30.81 8.93 -11.57
C ARG A 451 -31.68 10.14 -11.20
N PHE A 452 -31.20 11.04 -10.35
CA PHE A 452 -31.90 12.27 -10.02
C PHE A 452 -32.02 13.21 -11.21
N LEU A 453 -30.94 13.44 -11.97
CA LEU A 453 -30.94 14.26 -13.18
C LEU A 453 -32.01 13.79 -14.16
N ARG A 454 -32.05 12.48 -14.47
CA ARG A 454 -33.06 11.89 -15.36
C ARG A 454 -34.49 12.10 -14.84
N LEU A 455 -34.70 12.06 -13.53
CA LEU A 455 -36.00 12.31 -12.92
C LEU A 455 -36.37 13.80 -12.97
N PHE A 456 -35.43 14.71 -12.76
CA PHE A 456 -35.66 16.15 -12.92
C PHE A 456 -36.04 16.51 -14.34
N GLU A 457 -35.30 16.00 -15.34
CA GLU A 457 -35.60 16.18 -16.76
C GLU A 457 -36.99 15.65 -17.12
N ARG A 458 -37.33 14.43 -16.67
CA ARG A 458 -38.65 13.83 -16.88
C ARG A 458 -39.79 14.66 -16.28
N HIS A 459 -39.54 15.34 -15.17
CA HIS A 459 -40.52 16.19 -14.50
C HIS A 459 -40.41 17.68 -14.88
N GLY A 460 -39.61 18.02 -15.89
CA GLY A 460 -39.52 19.38 -16.43
C GLY A 460 -38.73 20.37 -15.58
N LEU A 461 -37.98 19.90 -14.58
CA LEU A 461 -37.13 20.74 -13.75
C LEU A 461 -35.78 20.95 -14.45
N LYS A 462 -35.51 22.17 -14.93
CA LYS A 462 -34.24 22.53 -15.55
C LYS A 462 -33.18 22.79 -14.48
N VAL A 463 -32.04 22.12 -14.60
CA VAL A 463 -30.93 22.23 -13.67
C VAL A 463 -29.58 22.39 -14.39
N GLU A 464 -28.69 23.15 -13.77
CA GLU A 464 -27.26 23.24 -14.06
C GLU A 464 -26.52 22.27 -13.12
N LYS A 465 -25.41 21.69 -13.58
CA LYS A 465 -24.72 20.58 -12.90
C LYS A 465 -23.39 21.06 -12.32
N GLN A 466 -22.99 20.54 -11.15
CA GLN A 466 -21.66 20.76 -10.57
C GLN A 466 -21.30 22.26 -10.48
N VAL A 467 -22.19 23.04 -9.88
CA VAL A 467 -22.09 24.51 -9.86
C VAL A 467 -21.42 24.99 -8.58
N GLU A 468 -20.34 25.76 -8.72
CA GLU A 468 -19.71 26.46 -7.59
C GLU A 468 -20.67 27.49 -7.00
N VAL A 469 -20.91 27.42 -5.69
CA VAL A 469 -21.86 28.30 -4.99
C VAL A 469 -21.17 29.08 -3.87
N ALA A 470 -21.43 30.38 -3.86
CA ALA A 470 -20.95 31.33 -2.85
C ALA A 470 -22.12 31.93 -2.05
N PRO A 471 -21.92 32.34 -0.77
CA PRO A 471 -22.95 33.04 0.02
C PRO A 471 -23.34 34.39 -0.59
N CYS A 472 -22.36 35.11 -1.12
CA CYS A 472 -22.52 36.43 -1.73
C CYS A 472 -21.80 36.43 -3.08
N ASN A 473 -22.24 37.28 -4.01
CA ASN A 473 -21.66 37.34 -5.37
C ASN A 473 -20.17 37.72 -5.38
N ASP A 474 -19.69 38.40 -4.32
CA ASP A 474 -18.32 38.89 -4.20
C ASP A 474 -17.46 38.02 -3.26
N GLU A 475 -17.98 36.89 -2.78
CA GLU A 475 -17.23 35.93 -1.94
C GLU A 475 -16.74 34.73 -2.78
N PRO A 476 -15.60 34.12 -2.41
CA PRO A 476 -15.18 32.88 -3.05
C PRO A 476 -16.21 31.77 -2.82
N PRO A 477 -16.36 30.84 -3.78
CA PRO A 477 -17.25 29.69 -3.62
C PRO A 477 -16.84 28.87 -2.41
N ILE A 478 -17.84 28.42 -1.65
CA ILE A 478 -17.63 27.66 -0.40
C ILE A 478 -18.05 26.20 -0.54
N SER A 479 -18.69 25.85 -1.65
CA SER A 479 -19.15 24.50 -2.00
C SER A 479 -19.40 24.38 -3.50
N VAL A 480 -19.37 23.16 -4.02
CA VAL A 480 -19.94 22.81 -5.32
C VAL A 480 -21.28 22.12 -5.04
N ALA A 481 -22.36 22.60 -5.65
CA ALA A 481 -23.67 21.95 -5.57
C ALA A 481 -23.83 20.96 -6.73
N ASP A 482 -24.38 19.78 -6.45
CA ASP A 482 -24.61 18.75 -7.47
C ASP A 482 -25.50 19.29 -8.59
N PHE A 483 -26.55 20.03 -8.22
CA PHE A 483 -27.37 20.78 -9.17
C PHE A 483 -27.75 22.18 -8.67
N VAL A 484 -27.96 23.11 -9.60
CA VAL A 484 -28.62 24.40 -9.36
C VAL A 484 -29.80 24.55 -10.31
N VAL A 485 -30.97 24.96 -9.82
CA VAL A 485 -32.17 25.13 -10.66
C VAL A 485 -31.99 26.35 -11.56
N SER A 486 -32.10 26.15 -12.87
CA SER A 486 -31.84 27.22 -13.85
C SER A 486 -32.73 28.44 -13.62
N GLY A 487 -32.13 29.62 -13.52
CA GLY A 487 -32.83 30.88 -13.28
C GLY A 487 -33.36 31.07 -11.86
N LYS A 488 -33.05 30.15 -10.93
CA LYS A 488 -33.44 30.26 -9.52
C LYS A 488 -32.23 30.05 -8.62
N ARG A 489 -32.25 30.69 -7.45
CA ARG A 489 -31.20 30.50 -6.44
C ARG A 489 -31.49 29.28 -5.56
N VAL A 490 -31.67 28.12 -6.20
CA VAL A 490 -31.95 26.85 -5.53
C VAL A 490 -30.79 25.90 -5.79
N ALA A 491 -30.03 25.55 -4.76
CA ALA A 491 -28.95 24.58 -4.80
C ALA A 491 -29.47 23.22 -4.30
N ILE A 492 -29.25 22.16 -5.07
CA ILE A 492 -29.65 20.79 -4.75
C ILE A 492 -28.38 19.98 -4.51
N TYR A 493 -28.35 19.28 -3.38
CA TYR A 493 -27.31 18.34 -3.02
C TYR A 493 -27.89 16.92 -3.01
N ILE A 494 -27.31 16.02 -3.80
CA ILE A 494 -27.63 14.60 -3.83
C ILE A 494 -26.70 13.88 -2.86
N ASP A 495 -27.19 13.70 -1.64
CA ASP A 495 -26.52 12.90 -0.64
C ASP A 495 -26.66 11.41 -1.00
N GLY A 496 -25.54 10.72 -1.23
CA GLY A 496 -25.42 9.26 -1.21
C GLY A 496 -25.91 8.69 0.12
N ALA A 497 -27.22 8.50 0.22
CA ALA A 497 -27.99 7.82 1.25
C ALA A 497 -27.55 7.97 2.73
N ALA A 498 -28.42 8.67 3.47
CA ALA A 498 -28.70 8.52 4.90
C ALA A 498 -27.59 8.80 5.93
N PHE A 499 -27.70 9.99 6.55
CA PHE A 499 -27.12 10.46 7.81
C PHE A 499 -25.81 11.24 7.73
N HIS A 500 -25.97 12.55 7.58
CA HIS A 500 -25.11 13.52 8.24
C HIS A 500 -25.05 13.21 9.74
N VAL A 501 -23.85 13.07 10.33
CA VAL A 501 -23.68 13.06 11.80
C VAL A 501 -22.53 14.00 12.19
N GLY A 502 -22.76 14.74 13.29
CA GLY A 502 -21.78 15.56 14.00
C GLY A 502 -21.13 16.73 13.25
N ARG A 503 -19.78 16.82 13.24
CA ARG A 503 -19.05 18.04 12.83
C ARG A 503 -19.15 18.35 11.33
N ASN A 504 -19.42 17.33 10.50
CA ASN A 504 -19.68 17.50 9.06
C ASN A 504 -21.14 17.83 8.79
N LEU A 505 -22.07 17.34 9.62
CA LEU A 505 -23.38 17.98 9.69
C LEU A 505 -23.20 19.45 10.06
N ARG A 506 -22.32 19.82 11.00
CA ARG A 506 -22.06 21.25 11.28
C ARG A 506 -21.36 21.98 10.15
N ARG A 507 -20.45 21.38 9.39
CA ARG A 507 -19.77 22.03 8.27
C ARG A 507 -20.69 22.17 7.07
N ASP A 508 -21.37 21.10 6.67
CA ASP A 508 -22.36 21.12 5.60
C ASP A 508 -23.55 21.98 6.01
N ARG A 509 -24.06 21.86 7.24
CA ARG A 509 -25.06 22.79 7.77
C ARG A 509 -24.50 24.20 7.85
N PHE A 510 -23.24 24.44 8.23
CA PHE A 510 -22.67 25.79 8.26
C PHE A 510 -22.50 26.36 6.86
N ILE A 511 -22.07 25.55 5.88
CA ILE A 511 -21.95 25.92 4.47
C ILE A 511 -23.35 26.20 3.93
N ARG A 512 -24.29 25.27 4.11
CA ARG A 512 -25.69 25.39 3.66
C ARG A 512 -26.44 26.50 4.38
N ASP A 513 -26.19 26.73 5.66
CA ASP A 513 -26.75 27.84 6.44
C ASP A 513 -26.10 29.16 6.00
N ARG A 514 -24.78 29.22 5.75
CA ARG A 514 -24.15 30.39 5.11
C ARG A 514 -24.72 30.66 3.72
N LEU A 515 -25.03 29.63 2.95
CA LEU A 515 -25.70 29.79 1.66
C LEU A 515 -27.14 30.32 1.85
N ARG A 516 -27.88 29.81 2.84
CA ARG A 516 -29.24 30.27 3.20
C ARG A 516 -29.28 31.69 3.76
N ASP A 517 -28.26 32.08 4.52
CA ASP A 517 -28.08 33.40 5.15
C ASP A 517 -27.35 34.39 4.23
N GLY A 518 -26.92 33.91 3.06
CA GLY A 518 -26.24 34.69 2.04
C GLY A 518 -27.10 35.84 1.51
N ARG A 519 -26.49 36.76 0.77
CA ARG A 519 -27.19 37.88 0.12
C ARG A 519 -26.91 37.93 -1.39
N PRO A 520 -27.92 37.68 -2.24
CA PRO A 520 -29.23 37.07 -1.92
C PRO A 520 -29.15 35.68 -1.22
N PRO A 521 -30.22 35.14 -0.63
CA PRO A 521 -30.17 33.83 0.04
C PRO A 521 -30.34 32.67 -0.95
N TRP A 522 -29.62 31.56 -0.74
CA TRP A 522 -29.86 30.30 -1.44
C TRP A 522 -30.96 29.48 -0.76
N ARG A 523 -31.83 28.87 -1.56
CA ARG A 523 -32.67 27.77 -1.13
C ARG A 523 -31.89 26.46 -1.30
N VAL A 524 -31.53 25.80 -0.22
CA VAL A 524 -30.81 24.53 -0.25
C VAL A 524 -31.77 23.36 -0.12
N VAL A 525 -31.74 22.44 -1.09
CA VAL A 525 -32.51 21.18 -1.13
C VAL A 525 -31.54 20.00 -1.01
N GLU A 526 -31.87 19.03 -0.17
CA GLU A 526 -31.04 17.85 0.08
C GLU A 526 -31.85 16.60 -0.29
N LEU A 527 -31.30 15.74 -1.14
CA LEU A 527 -31.98 14.54 -1.66
C LEU A 527 -31.12 13.31 -1.48
N ARG A 528 -31.76 12.17 -1.19
CA ARG A 528 -31.09 10.87 -0.95
C ARG A 528 -31.67 9.78 -1.82
N ALA A 529 -31.02 8.62 -1.90
CA ALA A 529 -31.54 7.47 -2.65
C ALA A 529 -33.03 7.13 -2.33
N ARG A 530 -33.45 7.27 -1.06
CA ARG A 530 -34.86 7.08 -0.66
C ARG A 530 -35.85 8.09 -1.27
N ASP A 531 -35.37 9.27 -1.67
CA ASP A 531 -36.17 10.35 -2.24
C ASP A 531 -36.41 10.18 -3.75
N LEU A 532 -35.78 9.19 -4.39
CA LEU A 532 -36.02 8.85 -5.80
C LEU A 532 -37.51 8.61 -6.10
N GLY A 533 -38.27 8.05 -5.15
CA GLY A 533 -39.71 7.83 -5.30
C GLY A 533 -40.57 9.10 -5.16
N ARG A 534 -40.00 10.22 -4.70
CA ARG A 534 -40.71 11.47 -4.40
C ARG A 534 -40.32 12.64 -5.31
N VAL A 535 -39.47 12.40 -6.31
CA VAL A 535 -38.89 13.48 -7.13
C VAL A 535 -39.93 14.34 -7.83
N LYS A 536 -41.07 13.78 -8.24
CA LYS A 536 -42.17 14.58 -8.82
C LYS A 536 -42.68 15.66 -7.86
N GLN A 537 -42.95 15.29 -6.61
CA GLN A 537 -43.43 16.24 -5.59
C GLN A 537 -42.39 17.32 -5.33
N ILE A 538 -41.12 16.92 -5.23
CA ILE A 538 -39.99 17.84 -5.01
C ILE A 538 -39.84 18.81 -6.19
N ALA A 539 -39.93 18.32 -7.42
CA ALA A 539 -39.85 19.14 -8.62
C ALA A 539 -41.00 20.16 -8.69
N ASP A 540 -42.23 19.74 -8.37
CA ASP A 540 -43.39 20.64 -8.33
C ASP A 540 -43.22 21.73 -7.25
N GLU A 541 -42.71 21.38 -6.07
CA GLU A 541 -42.41 22.33 -4.99
C GLU A 541 -41.35 23.35 -5.40
N ILE A 542 -40.26 22.90 -6.01
CA ILE A 542 -39.17 23.76 -6.48
C ILE A 542 -39.64 24.67 -7.64
N THR A 543 -40.52 24.18 -8.50
CA THR A 543 -41.03 24.95 -9.65
C THR A 543 -41.95 26.09 -9.23
N ARG A 544 -42.67 25.96 -8.11
CA ARG A 544 -43.57 27.00 -7.57
C ARG A 544 -42.87 28.13 -6.82
N LEU A 545 -41.61 27.94 -6.43
CA LEU A 545 -40.77 28.98 -5.81
C LEU A 545 -40.32 30.02 -6.83
#